data_AF-A0A3B3SBS4-F1
#
_entry.id   AF-A0A3B3SBS4-F1
#
_cell.length_a   1.000
_cell.length_b   1.000
_cell.length_c   1.000
_cell.angle_alpha   90.00
_cell.angle_beta   90.00
_cell.angle_gamma   90.00
#
_symmetry.space_group_name_H-M   'P 1'
#
loop_
_entity.id
_entity.type
_entity.pdbx_description
1 polymer ?
#
loop_
_entity_poly.entity_id
_entity_poly.type
_entity_poly.pdbx_seq_one_letter_code
_entity_poly.pdbx_strand_id
1 'polypeptide(L)'
;MATRRHLIKPKILKKRTKKLIRHQSDRCVKIKKNWRKPRDNRVRRRFKGQMLMLTVTTAARRRNTCCLQGSGSYLVHNIKELEALMMSNKTHCAEITHNVHYISKSIGTPAFTHMNFNDIPSLVHRL
;
A
#
# COMPACT_ATOMS: atom_id res chain seq x y z
N MET A 1 -2.84 14.78 -20.94
CA MET A 1 -2.63 13.32 -20.81
C MET A 1 -3.81 12.71 -20.07
N ALA A 2 -4.46 11.67 -20.62
CA ALA A 2 -5.60 11.01 -19.98
C ALA A 2 -5.13 9.91 -19.02
N THR A 3 -5.53 9.98 -17.75
CA THR A 3 -5.22 8.93 -16.75
C THR A 3 -6.07 7.69 -17.01
N ARG A 4 -5.46 6.50 -17.10
CA ARG A 4 -6.21 5.23 -17.26
C ARG A 4 -7.19 5.02 -16.11
N ARG A 5 -8.45 4.69 -16.45
CA ARG A 5 -9.50 4.38 -15.48
C ARG A 5 -9.45 2.89 -15.13
N HIS A 6 -9.33 2.56 -13.84
CA HIS A 6 -9.42 1.18 -13.36
C HIS A 6 -10.79 0.56 -13.65
N LEU A 7 -10.79 -0.75 -13.91
CA LEU A 7 -12.00 -1.50 -14.25
C LEU A 7 -13.02 -1.50 -13.10
N ILE A 8 -12.55 -1.57 -11.86
CA ILE A 8 -13.40 -1.59 -10.67
C ILE A 8 -12.88 -0.54 -9.68
N LYS A 9 -13.75 0.38 -9.27
CA LYS A 9 -13.47 1.37 -8.22
C LYS A 9 -14.42 1.15 -7.05
N PRO A 10 -14.13 0.20 -6.14
CA PRO A 10 -15.01 -0.01 -4.99
C PRO A 10 -14.93 1.18 -4.04
N LYS A 11 -16.07 1.58 -3.45
CA LYS A 11 -16.08 2.61 -2.40
C LYS A 11 -15.33 2.09 -1.17
N ILE A 12 -14.20 2.73 -0.85
CA ILE A 12 -13.35 2.31 0.27
C ILE A 12 -13.95 2.83 1.57
N LEU A 13 -14.73 1.98 2.23
CA LEU A 13 -15.21 2.24 3.59
C LEU A 13 -14.17 1.74 4.61
N LYS A 14 -13.55 2.66 5.34
CA LYS A 14 -12.65 2.34 6.46
C LYS A 14 -13.46 2.31 7.75
N LYS A 15 -13.45 1.18 8.47
CA LYS A 15 -14.14 1.04 9.77
C LYS A 15 -13.53 1.94 10.86
N ARG A 16 -12.23 2.23 10.74
CA ARG A 16 -11.49 3.10 11.66
C ARG A 16 -10.35 3.77 10.90
N THR A 17 -10.18 5.07 11.11
CA THR A 17 -9.10 5.87 10.52
C THR A 17 -7.93 6.09 11.48
N LYS A 18 -8.22 6.23 12.78
CA LYS A 18 -7.21 6.42 13.82
C LYS A 18 -6.32 5.19 13.99
N LYS A 19 -5.00 5.39 13.97
CA LYS A 19 -3.99 4.36 14.25
C LYS A 19 -4.17 3.79 15.66
N LEU A 20 -3.91 2.50 15.82
CA LEU A 20 -3.85 1.86 17.14
C LEU A 20 -2.46 2.10 17.73
N ILE A 21 -2.42 2.89 18.79
CA ILE A 21 -1.19 3.24 19.50
C ILE A 21 -0.99 2.35 20.72
N ARG A 22 0.27 2.13 21.11
CA ARG A 22 0.62 1.35 22.31
C ARG A 22 0.18 2.08 23.58
N HIS A 23 -0.31 1.33 24.56
CA HIS A 23 -0.62 1.85 25.90
C HIS A 23 0.60 2.57 26.49
N GLN A 24 0.40 3.76 27.09
CA GLN A 24 1.43 4.64 27.68
C GLN A 24 2.45 5.26 26.71
N SER A 25 2.27 5.11 25.39
CA SER A 25 3.16 5.77 24.40
C SER A 25 3.00 7.28 24.31
N ASP A 26 1.93 7.80 24.90
CA ASP A 26 1.65 9.22 25.11
C ASP A 26 2.43 9.80 26.29
N ARG A 27 2.65 9.01 27.35
CA ARG A 27 3.33 9.45 28.57
C ARG A 27 4.85 9.29 28.53
N CYS A 28 5.33 8.24 27.86
CA CYS A 28 6.75 7.86 27.91
C CYS A 28 7.39 7.88 26.52
N VAL A 29 8.41 8.73 26.32
CA VAL A 29 9.19 8.79 25.07
C VAL A 29 9.88 7.46 24.74
N LYS A 30 10.29 6.71 25.77
CA LYS A 30 10.89 5.37 25.62
C LYS A 30 9.95 4.37 24.93
N ILE A 31 8.63 4.55 25.07
CA ILE A 31 7.63 3.63 24.53
C ILE A 31 7.18 4.13 23.16
N LYS A 32 7.70 3.48 22.10
CA LYS A 32 7.27 3.75 20.73
C LYS A 32 5.77 3.47 20.55
N LYS A 33 5.14 4.23 19.64
CA LYS A 33 3.69 4.16 19.32
C LYS A 33 3.25 2.85 18.64
N ASN A 34 4.17 1.95 18.30
CA ASN A 34 3.89 0.67 17.64
C ASN A 34 3.05 -0.25 18.53
N TRP A 35 1.92 -0.73 18.01
CA TRP A 35 0.99 -1.58 18.75
C TRP A 35 1.66 -2.84 19.34
N ARG A 36 1.36 -3.13 20.60
CA ARG A 36 1.74 -4.37 21.29
C ARG A 36 0.57 -4.82 22.17
N LYS A 37 0.29 -6.12 22.20
CA LYS A 37 -0.79 -6.68 23.02
C LYS A 37 -0.44 -6.53 24.50
N PRO A 38 -1.25 -5.81 25.30
CA PRO A 38 -1.01 -5.70 26.73
C PRO A 38 -1.26 -7.01 27.46
N ARG A 39 -0.44 -7.33 28.47
CA ARG A 39 -0.57 -8.55 29.29
C ARG A 39 -1.48 -8.37 30.50
N ASP A 40 -1.23 -7.44 31.42
CA ASP A 40 -2.02 -7.36 32.67
C ASP A 40 -2.44 -5.93 33.01
N ASN A 41 -3.29 -5.33 32.18
CA ASN A 41 -3.72 -3.94 32.39
C ASN A 41 -5.22 -3.71 32.13
N ARG A 42 -5.66 -2.50 32.50
CA ARG A 42 -7.02 -1.99 32.28
C ARG A 42 -7.46 -2.12 30.80
N VAL A 43 -6.54 -1.88 29.85
CA VAL A 43 -6.80 -2.03 28.41
C VAL A 43 -7.19 -3.46 28.05
N ARG A 44 -6.48 -4.47 28.57
CA ARG A 44 -6.78 -5.89 28.32
C ARG A 44 -8.17 -6.26 28.80
N ARG A 45 -8.57 -5.74 29.97
CA ARG A 45 -9.88 -5.98 30.58
C ARG A 45 -11.03 -5.18 29.92
N ARG A 46 -10.74 -4.34 28.91
CA ARG A 46 -11.73 -3.58 28.12
C ARG A 46 -12.64 -2.66 28.95
N PHE A 47 -12.10 -2.02 29.99
CA PHE A 47 -12.84 -1.01 30.73
C PHE A 47 -13.24 0.18 29.82
N LYS A 48 -14.40 0.78 30.12
CA LYS A 48 -14.93 1.96 29.41
C LYS A 48 -13.94 3.13 29.45
N GLY A 49 -13.87 3.91 28.37
CA GLY A 49 -13.00 5.08 28.26
C GLY A 49 -11.52 4.76 27.96
N GLN A 50 -11.15 3.48 27.88
CA GLN A 50 -9.78 3.10 27.56
C GLN A 50 -9.56 2.92 26.04
N MET A 51 -8.29 2.95 25.63
CA MET A 51 -7.84 2.63 24.27
C MET A 51 -8.39 1.28 23.81
N LEU A 52 -8.90 1.24 22.58
CA LEU A 52 -9.44 0.01 21.98
C LEU A 52 -8.31 -0.96 21.59
N MET A 53 -8.58 -2.25 21.75
CA MET A 53 -7.71 -3.32 21.26
C MET A 53 -8.04 -3.70 19.82
N LEU A 54 -7.04 -4.18 19.08
CA LEU A 54 -7.26 -4.75 17.75
C LEU A 54 -8.09 -6.04 17.86
N THR A 55 -9.18 -6.12 17.11
CA THR A 55 -10.02 -7.33 16.96
C THR A 55 -10.23 -7.65 15.48
N VAL A 56 -10.49 -8.93 15.14
CA VAL A 56 -10.70 -9.38 13.75
C VAL A 56 -11.82 -8.59 13.06
N THR A 57 -12.85 -8.21 13.81
CA THR A 57 -13.99 -7.43 13.32
C THR A 57 -13.62 -6.02 12.86
N THR A 58 -12.50 -5.46 13.32
CA THR A 58 -11.99 -4.14 12.87
C THR A 58 -11.29 -4.20 11.51
N ALA A 59 -10.98 -5.38 10.99
CA ALA A 59 -10.40 -5.52 9.66
C ALA A 59 -11.39 -5.02 8.59
N ALA A 60 -10.89 -4.26 7.63
CA ALA A 60 -11.67 -3.89 6.45
C ALA A 60 -11.95 -5.14 5.60
N ARG A 61 -13.05 -5.12 4.84
CA ARG A 61 -13.40 -6.21 3.91
C ARG A 61 -12.21 -6.44 2.97
N ARG A 62 -11.83 -7.71 2.73
CA ARG A 62 -10.67 -8.07 1.88
C ARG A 62 -10.64 -7.31 0.54
N ARG A 63 -11.80 -7.14 -0.10
CA ARG A 63 -11.97 -6.37 -1.35
C ARG A 63 -11.55 -4.89 -1.27
N ASN A 64 -11.47 -4.30 -0.08
CA ASN A 64 -11.20 -2.89 0.17
C ASN A 64 -9.83 -2.64 0.83
N THR A 65 -8.98 -3.68 0.94
CA THR A 65 -7.77 -3.64 1.78
C THR A 65 -6.47 -3.18 1.11
N CYS A 66 -6.38 -3.14 -0.22
CA CYS A 66 -5.08 -2.90 -0.89
C CYS A 66 -5.04 -1.68 -1.82
N CYS A 67 -6.18 -1.06 -2.14
CA CYS A 67 -6.22 -0.15 -3.27
C CYS A 67 -6.23 1.32 -2.80
N LEU A 68 -5.11 2.04 -2.93
CA LEU A 68 -5.11 3.51 -2.76
C LEU A 68 -5.70 4.23 -3.99
N GLN A 69 -5.73 3.57 -5.16
CA GLN A 69 -6.32 4.11 -6.41
C GLN A 69 -7.36 3.21 -7.09
N GLY A 70 -7.56 1.97 -6.60
CA GLY A 70 -8.53 1.00 -7.16
C GLY A 70 -7.90 -0.33 -7.58
N SER A 71 -6.58 -0.34 -7.77
CA SER A 71 -5.75 -1.51 -8.09
C SER A 71 -4.93 -1.97 -6.87
N GLY A 72 -4.61 -3.26 -6.81
CA GLY A 72 -3.60 -3.77 -5.88
C GLY A 72 -2.21 -3.44 -6.43
N SER A 73 -1.32 -2.89 -5.59
CA SER A 73 0.06 -2.64 -5.99
C SER A 73 0.89 -3.92 -5.98
N TYR A 74 1.76 -4.04 -6.98
CA TYR A 74 2.72 -5.11 -7.17
C TYR A 74 4.12 -4.52 -7.10
N LEU A 75 4.96 -5.07 -6.24
CA LEU A 75 6.33 -4.62 -6.05
C LEU A 75 7.21 -5.19 -7.17
N VAL A 76 7.80 -4.34 -8.02
CA VAL A 76 8.62 -4.75 -9.17
C VAL A 76 10.11 -4.54 -8.87
N HIS A 77 10.87 -5.61 -9.08
CA HIS A 77 12.33 -5.63 -8.97
C HIS A 77 13.01 -5.69 -10.34
N ASN A 78 12.43 -6.42 -11.30
CA ASN A 78 13.05 -6.73 -12.60
C ASN A 78 12.11 -6.44 -13.78
N ILE A 79 12.68 -6.32 -14.98
CA ILE A 79 11.92 -6.10 -16.23
C ILE A 79 11.01 -7.31 -16.55
N LYS A 80 11.45 -8.54 -16.25
CA LYS A 80 10.64 -9.76 -16.45
C LYS A 80 9.33 -9.75 -15.64
N GLU A 81 9.34 -9.14 -14.46
CA GLU A 81 8.14 -8.99 -13.63
C GLU A 81 7.19 -7.93 -14.21
N LEU A 82 7.73 -6.95 -14.94
CA LEU A 82 6.95 -5.95 -15.66
C LEU A 82 6.22 -6.56 -16.86
N GLU A 83 6.88 -7.47 -17.60
CA GLU A 83 6.28 -8.21 -18.70
C GLU A 83 5.11 -9.08 -18.23
N ALA A 84 5.25 -9.74 -17.08
CA ALA A 84 4.18 -10.51 -16.46
C ALA A 84 2.94 -9.64 -16.13
N LEU A 85 3.13 -8.36 -15.81
CA LEU A 85 2.04 -7.44 -15.50
C LEU A 85 1.32 -6.92 -16.74
N MET A 86 1.90 -7.06 -17.94
CA MET A 86 1.40 -6.49 -19.19
C MET A 86 -0.03 -6.93 -19.56
N MET A 87 -0.41 -8.15 -19.19
CA MET A 87 -1.79 -8.65 -19.38
C MET A 87 -2.79 -8.06 -18.39
N SER A 88 -2.32 -7.53 -17.26
CA SER A 88 -3.11 -7.16 -16.09
C SER A 88 -3.14 -5.64 -15.81
N ASN A 89 -2.78 -4.83 -16.81
CA ASN A 89 -2.62 -3.37 -16.75
C ASN A 89 -3.84 -2.56 -16.26
N LYS A 90 -5.02 -3.19 -16.13
CA LYS A 90 -6.26 -2.54 -15.65
C LYS A 90 -6.52 -2.80 -14.15
N THR A 91 -5.97 -3.89 -13.60
CA THR A 91 -6.24 -4.38 -12.23
C THR A 91 -5.10 -4.13 -11.26
N HIS A 92 -3.86 -4.08 -11.74
CA HIS A 92 -2.67 -3.94 -10.91
C HIS A 92 -1.88 -2.68 -11.25
N CYS A 93 -1.18 -2.13 -10.25
CA CYS A 93 -0.20 -1.07 -10.43
C CYS A 93 1.18 -1.58 -10.04
N ALA A 94 2.22 -1.25 -10.80
CA ALA A 94 3.60 -1.54 -10.40
C ALA A 94 4.13 -0.45 -9.46
N GLU A 95 4.76 -0.87 -8.37
CA GLU A 95 5.59 -0.05 -7.50
C GLU A 95 7.04 -0.49 -7.68
N ILE A 96 7.88 0.37 -8.26
CA ILE A 96 9.30 0.08 -8.45
C ILE A 96 10.01 0.19 -7.10
N THR A 97 10.82 -0.81 -6.77
CA THR A 97 11.52 -0.82 -5.48
C THR A 97 12.60 0.26 -5.39
N HIS A 98 12.89 0.67 -4.17
CA HIS A 98 13.92 1.68 -3.90
C HIS A 98 15.33 1.23 -4.33
N ASN A 99 15.58 -0.09 -4.40
CA ASN A 99 16.87 -0.68 -4.72
C ASN A 99 17.20 -0.73 -6.22
N VAL A 100 16.24 -0.50 -7.11
CA VAL A 100 16.49 -0.49 -8.56
C VAL A 100 17.27 0.78 -8.91
N HIS A 101 18.48 0.62 -9.44
CA HIS A 101 19.38 1.73 -9.77
C HIS A 101 18.86 2.59 -10.93
N TYR A 102 19.32 3.84 -11.00
CA TYR A 102 18.82 4.84 -11.95
C TYR A 102 19.01 4.44 -13.43
N ILE A 103 20.10 3.74 -13.77
CA ILE A 103 20.39 3.28 -15.14
C ILE A 103 19.35 2.25 -15.63
N SER A 104 18.86 1.39 -14.73
CA SER A 104 17.72 0.51 -15.03
C SER A 104 16.37 1.24 -15.03
N LYS A 105 16.28 2.43 -14.40
CA LYS A 105 15.09 3.29 -14.41
C LYS A 105 15.03 4.20 -15.65
N SER A 106 16.16 4.54 -16.27
CA SER A 106 16.22 5.41 -17.45
C SER A 106 15.67 4.78 -18.74
N ILE A 107 15.35 3.47 -18.72
CA ILE A 107 14.55 2.82 -19.78
C ILE A 107 13.07 3.30 -19.76
N GLY A 108 12.66 4.15 -18.81
CA GLY A 108 11.39 4.85 -18.86
C GLY A 108 11.26 5.94 -17.79
N THR A 109 11.64 7.17 -18.17
CA THR A 109 11.26 8.50 -17.63
C THR A 109 11.53 8.86 -16.15
N PRO A 110 11.70 10.17 -15.85
CA PRO A 110 12.20 10.64 -14.55
C PRO A 110 11.11 10.72 -13.50
N ALA A 111 11.53 10.51 -12.24
CA ALA A 111 10.88 10.92 -11.00
C ALA A 111 9.41 10.48 -10.80
N PHE A 112 9.25 9.45 -9.95
CA PHE A 112 8.11 9.31 -9.03
C PHE A 112 6.72 9.48 -9.66
N THR A 113 6.44 8.79 -10.77
CA THR A 113 5.10 8.71 -11.33
C THR A 113 4.70 7.26 -11.54
N HIS A 114 3.45 6.97 -11.21
CA HIS A 114 2.80 5.70 -11.54
C HIS A 114 2.91 5.48 -13.05
N MET A 115 3.84 4.63 -13.48
CA MET A 115 4.12 4.42 -14.90
C MET A 115 2.93 3.76 -15.61
N ASN A 116 2.52 4.34 -16.74
CA ASN A 116 1.57 3.74 -17.66
C ASN A 116 2.31 2.67 -18.48
N PHE A 117 1.93 1.40 -18.33
CA PHE A 117 2.53 0.25 -19.04
C PHE A 117 2.49 0.31 -20.58
N ASN A 118 1.73 1.24 -21.17
CA ASN A 118 1.60 1.37 -22.62
C ASN A 118 2.61 2.34 -23.25
N ASP A 119 3.46 3.03 -22.46
CA ASP A 119 4.54 3.89 -23.00
C ASP A 119 5.82 3.07 -23.30
N ILE A 120 5.79 1.75 -23.08
CA ILE A 120 6.93 0.82 -23.21
C ILE A 120 7.14 0.29 -24.64
N PRO A 121 6.13 0.08 -25.51
CA PRO A 121 6.37 -0.54 -26.81
C PRO A 121 7.02 0.37 -27.87
N SER A 122 7.06 1.70 -27.68
CA SER A 122 7.60 2.62 -28.69
C SER A 122 9.13 2.79 -28.65
N LEU A 123 9.82 2.20 -27.66
CA LEU A 123 11.28 2.28 -27.54
C LEU A 123 12.01 0.97 -27.88
N VAL A 124 11.29 -0.15 -28.06
CA VAL A 124 11.89 -1.44 -28.48
C VAL A 124 12.32 -1.42 -29.96
N HIS A 125 11.82 -0.47 -30.75
CA HIS A 125 12.23 -0.25 -32.15
C HIS A 125 13.32 0.82 -32.34
N ARG A 126 13.96 1.29 -31.26
CA ARG A 126 15.02 2.31 -31.33
C ARG A 126 16.26 1.93 -30.52
N LEU A 127 16.63 0.66 -30.61
CA LEU A 127 18.01 0.16 -30.47
C LEU A 127 18.43 -0.44 -31.82
#